data_AF-A0A358Q627-F1
#
_entry.id   AF-A0A358Q627-F1
#
_cell.length_a   1.000
_cell.length_b   1.000
_cell.length_c   1.000
_cell.angle_alpha   90.00
_cell.angle_beta   90.00
_cell.angle_gamma   90.00
#
_symmetry.space_group_name_H-M   'P 1'
#
loop_
_entity.id
_entity.type
_entity.pdbx_description
1 polymer ?
#
loop_
_entity_poly.entity_id
_entity_poly.type
_entity_poly.pdbx_seq_one_letter_code
_entity_poly.pdbx_strand_id
1 'polypeptide(L)'
;MLIEYLPGDSLLHRLDVRTKVLGFLVFIILSFLFQDPKFQLLLVLSTGLLAFWIKIPLRKIWGMLLPLIPIILSIILITGFSFAPERFDRVSSQAILFYALPGDRLGATLGGFLMGTTFIFRLFSMMLASTVLTLTTSIDDFTQFFHKMKVPVEVSMMLTTAIRFIPTLDKKRRQILEAQKARGTKFNQKGIIGSIRSYLPIMVPLFINSIMMANSLSMAMLNRGYGLTRTWTSMREISFAPRDYWAMTFVLLLLILGAYLRFGLDLGIL
;
A
#
# COMPACT_ATOMS: atom_id res chain seq x y z
N MET A 1 -13.03 -0.70 -12.07
CA MET A 1 -12.66 -0.08 -10.78
C MET A 1 -11.61 -0.93 -10.06
N LEU A 2 -10.41 -1.11 -10.60
CA LEU A 2 -9.37 -1.81 -9.82
C LEU A 2 -7.98 -1.18 -9.88
N ILE A 3 -7.74 -0.23 -10.77
CA ILE A 3 -6.53 0.59 -10.72
C ILE A 3 -6.95 1.99 -11.18
N GLU A 4 -7.19 2.89 -10.23
CA GLU A 4 -7.51 4.27 -10.54
C GLU A 4 -6.36 5.14 -10.06
N TYR A 5 -5.28 5.13 -10.84
CA TYR A 5 -4.32 6.24 -10.83
C TYR A 5 -5.12 7.51 -11.08
N LEU A 6 -5.00 8.50 -10.19
CA LEU A 6 -5.63 9.80 -10.42
C LEU A 6 -4.64 10.62 -11.23
N PRO A 7 -4.89 10.86 -12.53
CA PRO A 7 -4.05 11.77 -13.28
C PRO A 7 -4.16 13.16 -12.66
N GLY A 8 -3.04 13.65 -12.15
CA GLY A 8 -2.92 14.96 -11.52
C GLY A 8 -1.61 15.62 -11.89
N ASP A 9 -1.58 16.95 -11.79
CA ASP A 9 -0.42 17.79 -12.17
C ASP A 9 0.44 18.22 -10.98
N SER A 10 0.19 17.70 -9.78
CA SER A 10 0.92 18.13 -8.59
C SER A 10 2.41 17.81 -8.70
N LEU A 11 3.25 18.57 -7.97
CA LEU A 11 4.71 18.33 -7.92
C LEU A 11 5.04 16.88 -7.58
N LEU A 12 4.21 16.22 -6.75
CA LEU A 12 4.37 14.82 -6.39
C LEU A 12 4.03 13.84 -7.52
N HIS A 13 3.13 14.19 -8.45
CA HIS A 13 2.85 13.33 -9.61
C HIS A 13 4.02 13.34 -10.60
N ARG A 14 4.71 14.48 -10.74
CA ARG A 14 5.79 14.70 -11.70
C ARG A 14 7.16 14.16 -11.24
N LEU A 15 7.31 13.75 -9.98
CA LEU A 15 8.52 13.13 -9.47
C LEU A 15 8.72 11.71 -10.05
N ASP A 16 9.97 11.29 -10.14
CA ASP A 16 10.34 9.91 -10.49
C ASP A 16 9.84 8.93 -9.41
N VAL A 17 9.44 7.75 -9.87
CA VAL A 17 8.98 6.61 -9.07
C VAL A 17 9.99 6.23 -8.00
N ARG A 18 11.29 6.25 -8.34
CA ARG A 18 12.38 5.91 -7.41
C ARG A 18 12.39 6.83 -6.21
N THR A 19 12.22 8.13 -6.44
CA THR A 19 12.19 9.16 -5.40
C THR A 19 10.95 8.99 -4.51
N LYS A 20 9.78 8.68 -5.10
CA LYS A 20 8.56 8.42 -4.32
C LYS A 20 8.66 7.16 -3.47
N VAL A 21 9.20 6.07 -4.02
CA VAL A 21 9.41 4.81 -3.30
C VAL A 21 10.42 5.00 -2.17
N LEU A 22 11.52 5.72 -2.41
CA LEU A 22 12.50 6.04 -1.38
C LEU A 22 11.88 6.91 -0.28
N GLY A 23 11.10 7.93 -0.63
CA GLY A 23 10.34 8.75 0.31
C GLY A 23 9.38 7.92 1.17
N PHE A 24 8.66 6.97 0.55
CA PHE A 24 7.76 6.06 1.26
C PHE A 24 8.51 5.13 2.22
N LEU A 25 9.65 4.56 1.81
CA LEU A 25 10.48 3.71 2.67
C LEU A 25 11.04 4.49 3.86
N VAL A 26 11.57 5.69 3.63
CA VAL A 26 12.04 6.56 4.71
C VAL A 26 10.91 6.91 5.67
N PHE A 27 9.71 7.17 5.16
CA PHE A 27 8.54 7.43 6.01
C PHE A 27 8.18 6.23 6.89
N ILE A 28 8.21 5.00 6.35
CA ILE A 28 8.00 3.78 7.14
C ILE A 28 9.06 3.67 8.23
N ILE A 29 10.34 3.85 7.88
CA ILE A 29 11.45 3.77 8.84
C ILE A 29 11.24 4.77 9.97
N LEU A 30 10.96 6.05 9.66
CA LEU A 30 10.70 7.09 10.65
C LEU A 30 9.50 6.74 11.54
N SER A 31 8.42 6.20 10.97
CA SER A 31 7.24 5.83 11.75
C SER A 31 7.47 4.66 12.73
N PHE A 32 8.40 3.75 12.42
CA PHE A 32 8.87 2.74 13.37
C PHE A 32 9.93 3.28 14.34
N LEU A 33 10.63 4.34 13.93
CA LEU A 33 11.72 4.91 14.70
C LEU A 33 11.21 5.61 15.97
N PHE A 34 10.07 6.31 15.89
CA PHE A 34 9.49 7.02 17.04
C PHE A 34 8.37 6.20 17.70
N GLN A 35 8.43 6.03 19.02
CA GLN A 35 7.37 5.39 19.82
C GLN A 35 6.49 6.41 20.56
N ASP A 36 6.89 7.68 20.54
CA ASP A 36 6.14 8.76 21.16
C ASP A 36 4.91 9.17 20.31
N PRO A 37 3.71 9.30 20.92
CA PRO A 37 2.49 9.67 20.22
C PRO A 37 2.58 11.02 19.48
N LYS A 38 3.37 11.97 20.02
CA LYS A 38 3.53 13.33 19.46
C LYS A 38 4.22 13.31 18.11
N PHE A 39 5.31 12.55 17.97
CA PHE A 39 6.03 12.42 16.69
C PHE A 39 5.18 11.66 15.68
N GLN A 40 4.43 10.65 16.13
CA GLN A 40 3.52 9.93 15.26
C GLN A 40 2.36 10.81 14.75
N LEU A 41 1.84 11.72 15.59
CA LEU A 41 0.85 12.72 15.17
C LEU A 41 1.43 13.69 14.13
N LEU A 42 2.67 14.15 14.31
CA LEU A 42 3.35 15.01 13.33
C LEU A 42 3.48 14.31 11.97
N LEU A 43 3.83 13.02 11.95
CA LEU A 43 3.88 12.21 10.74
C LEU A 43 2.51 12.09 10.06
N VAL A 44 1.44 11.88 10.84
CA VAL A 44 0.06 11.88 10.31
C VAL A 44 -0.29 13.23 9.69
N LEU A 45 0.02 14.35 10.36
CA LEU A 45 -0.27 15.68 9.85
C LEU A 45 0.50 15.97 8.55
N SER A 46 1.78 15.59 8.48
CA SER A 46 2.59 15.78 7.28
C SER A 46 2.02 15.04 6.06
N THR A 47 1.62 13.78 6.25
CA THR A 47 1.03 12.96 5.17
C THR A 47 -0.40 13.37 4.85
N GLY A 48 -1.17 13.83 5.84
CA GLY A 48 -2.48 14.44 5.65
C GLY A 48 -2.42 15.73 4.82
N LEU A 49 -1.44 16.60 5.09
CA LEU A 49 -1.20 17.81 4.29
C LEU A 49 -0.81 17.47 2.85
N LEU A 50 0.05 16.47 2.65
CA LEU A 50 0.38 15.97 1.31
C LEU A 50 -0.85 15.41 0.58
N ALA A 51 -1.67 14.61 1.27
CA ALA A 51 -2.92 14.06 0.73
C ALA A 51 -3.91 15.17 0.34
N PHE A 52 -4.00 16.23 1.16
CA PHE A 52 -4.80 17.42 0.86
C PHE A 52 -4.26 18.18 -0.35
N TRP A 53 -2.94 18.38 -0.44
CA TRP A 53 -2.27 19.01 -1.59
C TRP A 53 -2.49 18.25 -2.91
N ILE A 54 -2.55 16.92 -2.83
CA ILE A 54 -2.83 16.02 -3.96
C ILE A 54 -4.33 16.03 -4.33
N LYS A 55 -5.18 16.67 -3.51
CA LYS A 55 -6.65 16.71 -3.65
C LYS A 55 -7.26 15.31 -3.69
N ILE A 56 -6.78 14.42 -2.84
CA ILE A 56 -7.38 13.09 -2.70
C ILE A 56 -8.82 13.25 -2.19
N PRO A 57 -9.83 12.70 -2.88
CA PRO A 57 -11.21 12.83 -2.43
C PRO A 57 -11.39 12.17 -1.06
N LEU A 58 -11.92 12.91 -0.09
CA LEU A 58 -12.13 12.43 1.29
C LEU A 58 -12.92 11.12 1.35
N ARG A 59 -13.85 10.93 0.40
CA ARG A 59 -14.61 9.67 0.27
C ARG A 59 -13.73 8.44 0.07
N LYS A 60 -12.59 8.55 -0.63
CA LYS A 60 -11.64 7.45 -0.78
C LYS A 60 -10.93 7.15 0.54
N ILE A 61 -10.50 8.18 1.25
CA ILE A 61 -9.84 8.04 2.57
C ILE A 61 -10.80 7.36 3.56
N TRP A 62 -12.07 7.80 3.62
CA TRP A 62 -13.09 7.18 4.46
C TRP A 62 -13.40 5.73 4.07
N GLY A 63 -13.50 5.45 2.77
CA GLY A 63 -13.73 4.08 2.29
C GLY A 63 -12.60 3.12 2.66
N MET A 64 -11.36 3.63 2.73
CA MET A 64 -10.22 2.84 3.16
C MET A 64 -10.14 2.74 4.70
N LEU A 65 -10.61 3.72 5.46
CA LEU A 65 -10.60 3.69 6.93
C LEU A 65 -11.63 2.71 7.51
N LEU A 66 -12.77 2.54 6.82
CA LEU A 66 -13.88 1.68 7.25
C LEU A 66 -13.47 0.23 7.58
N PRO A 67 -12.72 -0.50 6.73
CA PRO A 67 -12.25 -1.85 7.06
C PRO A 67 -11.19 -1.89 8.18
N LEU A 68 -10.58 -0.76 8.56
CA LEU A 68 -9.59 -0.69 9.63
C LEU A 68 -10.22 -0.44 11.02
N ILE A 69 -11.48 -0.02 11.09
CA ILE A 69 -12.20 0.17 12.36
C ILE A 69 -12.13 -1.06 13.29
N PRO A 70 -12.42 -2.30 12.84
CA PRO A 70 -12.31 -3.46 13.73
C PRO A 70 -10.88 -3.71 14.23
N ILE A 71 -9.86 -3.37 13.42
CA ILE A 71 -8.45 -3.47 13.80
C ILE A 71 -8.09 -2.40 14.83
N ILE A 72 -8.57 -1.18 14.66
CA ILE A 72 -8.38 -0.09 15.63
C ILE A 72 -9.00 -0.47 16.98
N LEU A 73 -10.22 -1.01 16.96
CA LEU A 73 -10.89 -1.50 18.17
C LEU A 73 -10.09 -2.63 18.83
N SER A 74 -9.58 -3.59 18.06
CA SER A 74 -8.75 -4.67 18.62
C SER A 74 -7.45 -4.14 19.21
N ILE A 75 -6.82 -3.13 18.59
CA ILE A 75 -5.60 -2.50 19.11
C ILE A 75 -5.90 -1.85 20.48
N ILE A 76 -6.97 -1.04 20.58
CA ILE A 76 -7.33 -0.38 21.84
C ILE A 76 -7.61 -1.40 22.94
N LEU A 77 -8.33 -2.48 22.62
CA LEU A 77 -8.64 -3.54 23.58
C LEU A 77 -7.37 -4.27 24.04
N ILE A 78 -6.51 -4.67 23.10
CA ILE A 78 -5.28 -5.41 23.44
C ILE A 78 -4.31 -4.51 24.20
N THR A 79 -4.06 -3.29 23.72
CA THR A 79 -3.07 -2.41 24.35
C THR A 79 -3.57 -1.79 25.64
N GLY A 80 -4.87 -1.54 25.74
CA GLY A 80 -5.51 -1.01 26.94
C GLY A 80 -5.59 -2.02 28.08
N PHE A 81 -5.74 -3.32 27.78
CA PHE A 81 -5.93 -4.36 28.81
C PHE A 81 -4.76 -5.33 29.02
N SER A 82 -3.83 -5.47 28.06
CA SER A 82 -2.82 -6.55 28.08
C SER A 82 -1.42 -6.14 28.54
N PHE A 83 -1.08 -4.85 28.63
CA PHE A 83 0.28 -4.44 29.03
C PHE A 83 0.36 -4.15 30.52
N ALA A 84 1.12 -5.00 31.23
CA ALA A 84 1.46 -4.80 32.63
C ALA A 84 2.27 -3.48 32.83
N PRO A 85 2.10 -2.78 33.97
CA PRO A 85 2.75 -1.49 34.26
C PRO A 85 4.29 -1.51 34.24
N GLU A 86 4.91 -2.68 34.37
CA GLU A 86 6.35 -2.87 34.59
C GLU A 86 7.23 -2.70 33.35
N ARG A 87 6.64 -2.53 32.15
CA ARG A 87 7.38 -2.41 30.87
C ARG A 87 7.67 -0.97 30.41
N PHE A 88 7.26 0.03 31.19
CA PHE A 88 7.38 1.44 30.82
C PHE A 88 8.49 2.11 31.64
N ASP A 89 9.46 2.74 30.97
CA ASP A 89 10.63 3.38 31.60
C ASP A 89 10.27 4.69 32.33
N ARG A 90 9.16 5.36 31.95
CA ARG A 90 8.67 6.57 32.63
C ARG A 90 7.66 6.28 33.73
N VAL A 91 7.95 6.78 34.94
CA VAL A 91 7.07 6.77 36.12
C VAL A 91 5.67 7.35 35.84
N SER A 92 5.56 8.32 34.92
CA SER A 92 4.27 8.93 34.56
C SER A 92 3.38 8.02 33.69
N SER A 93 3.93 6.99 33.05
CA SER A 93 3.21 6.04 32.18
C SER A 93 2.63 4.85 32.95
N GLN A 94 2.99 4.70 34.23
CA GLN A 94 2.54 3.63 35.13
C GLN A 94 1.21 3.94 35.84
N ALA A 95 0.62 5.13 35.63
CA ALA A 95 -0.65 5.49 36.24
C ALA A 95 -1.78 4.58 35.73
N ILE A 96 -2.42 3.85 36.64
CA ILE A 96 -3.59 3.00 36.36
C ILE A 96 -4.83 3.90 36.39
N LEU A 97 -5.56 3.99 35.28
CA LEU A 97 -6.69 4.91 35.12
C LEU A 97 -8.02 4.30 35.59
N PHE A 98 -8.28 3.02 35.29
CA PHE A 98 -9.53 2.34 35.66
C PHE A 98 -9.35 0.83 35.72
N TYR A 99 -9.98 0.16 36.68
CA TYR A 99 -10.09 -1.31 36.69
C TYR A 99 -11.37 -1.73 35.95
N ALA A 100 -11.25 -2.52 34.90
CA ALA A 100 -12.41 -2.99 34.12
C ALA A 100 -13.10 -4.22 34.71
N LEU A 101 -12.44 -4.92 35.65
CA LEU A 101 -13.03 -6.01 36.43
C LEU A 101 -12.87 -5.75 37.94
N PRO A 102 -13.86 -6.11 38.78
CA PRO A 102 -13.68 -6.10 40.23
C PRO A 102 -12.56 -7.08 40.64
N GLY A 103 -11.57 -6.61 41.40
CA GLY A 103 -10.49 -7.43 41.94
C GLY A 103 -9.13 -7.30 41.25
N ASP A 104 -8.71 -6.08 40.86
CA ASP A 104 -7.35 -5.71 40.45
C ASP A 104 -6.69 -6.50 39.28
N ARG A 105 -7.43 -7.36 38.58
CA ARG A 105 -6.86 -8.25 37.54
C ARG A 105 -6.73 -7.62 36.15
N LEU A 106 -7.39 -6.49 35.89
CA LEU A 106 -7.34 -5.76 34.61
C LEU A 106 -7.43 -4.25 34.82
N GLY A 107 -6.31 -3.63 35.19
CA GLY A 107 -6.16 -2.18 35.25
C GLY A 107 -5.77 -1.63 33.88
N ALA A 108 -6.60 -0.75 33.30
CA ALA A 108 -6.23 0.01 32.11
C ALA A 108 -5.13 1.01 32.48
N THR A 109 -3.94 0.83 31.92
CA THR A 109 -2.78 1.69 32.18
C THR A 109 -2.74 2.87 31.20
N LEU A 110 -2.32 4.04 31.69
CA LEU A 110 -2.12 5.23 30.86
C LEU A 110 -1.05 4.97 29.77
N GLY A 111 -0.01 4.18 30.09
CA GLY A 111 0.96 3.70 29.12
C GLY A 111 0.37 2.83 28.00
N GLY A 112 -0.55 1.92 28.34
CA GLY A 112 -1.27 1.09 27.36
C GLY A 112 -2.14 1.91 26.40
N PHE A 113 -2.76 3.00 26.90
CA PHE A 113 -3.53 3.94 26.08
C PHE A 113 -2.63 4.78 25.16
N LEU A 114 -1.49 5.28 25.66
CA LEU A 114 -0.52 6.03 24.85
C LEU A 114 0.12 5.16 23.76
N MET A 115 0.47 3.91 24.06
CA MET A 115 0.94 2.96 23.06
C MET A 115 -0.15 2.63 22.04
N GLY A 116 -1.39 2.38 22.49
CA GLY A 116 -2.53 2.15 21.61
C GLY A 116 -2.75 3.31 20.64
N THR A 117 -2.74 4.54 21.17
CA THR A 117 -2.83 5.77 20.36
C THR A 117 -1.68 5.88 19.36
N THR A 118 -0.46 5.56 19.77
CA THR A 118 0.71 5.54 18.87
C THR A 118 0.54 4.53 17.75
N PHE A 119 0.06 3.31 18.04
CA PHE A 119 -0.19 2.31 17.00
C PHE A 119 -1.30 2.73 16.03
N ILE A 120 -2.34 3.39 16.52
CA ILE A 120 -3.42 3.92 15.67
C ILE A 120 -2.87 5.00 14.74
N PHE A 121 -2.15 5.99 15.27
CA PHE A 121 -1.55 7.03 14.43
C PHE A 121 -0.49 6.46 13.47
N ARG A 122 0.25 5.42 13.87
CA ARG A 122 1.17 4.68 12.99
C ARG A 122 0.45 4.07 11.81
N LEU A 123 -0.58 3.27 12.10
CA LEU A 123 -1.41 2.63 11.10
C LEU A 123 -2.04 3.66 10.14
N PHE A 124 -2.56 4.78 10.67
CA PHE A 124 -3.16 5.83 9.86
C PHE A 124 -2.12 6.54 8.97
N SER A 125 -0.94 6.84 9.50
CA SER A 125 0.15 7.47 8.74
C SER A 125 0.63 6.57 7.58
N MET A 126 0.79 5.27 7.82
CA MET A 126 1.23 4.30 6.81
C MET A 126 0.17 4.11 5.73
N MET A 127 -1.10 4.05 6.13
CA MET A 127 -2.24 4.00 5.22
C MET A 127 -2.26 5.22 4.30
N LEU A 128 -2.13 6.44 4.84
CA LEU A 128 -2.10 7.67 4.04
C LEU A 128 -0.89 7.72 3.11
N ALA A 129 0.31 7.40 3.60
CA ALA A 129 1.53 7.37 2.80
C ALA A 129 1.42 6.37 1.64
N SER A 130 0.88 5.18 1.89
CA SER A 130 0.65 4.15 0.87
C SER A 130 -0.39 4.60 -0.17
N THR A 131 -1.45 5.26 0.28
CA THR A 131 -2.49 5.82 -0.60
C THR A 131 -1.92 6.91 -1.50
N VAL A 132 -1.11 7.82 -0.95
CA VAL A 132 -0.41 8.85 -1.72
C VAL A 132 0.49 8.21 -2.77
N LEU A 133 1.31 7.22 -2.41
CA LEU A 133 2.18 6.53 -3.36
C LEU A 133 1.39 5.85 -4.49
N THR A 134 0.33 5.13 -4.14
CA THR A 134 -0.48 4.35 -5.08
C THR A 134 -1.28 5.24 -6.03
N LEU A 135 -1.82 6.36 -5.55
CA LEU A 135 -2.63 7.26 -6.39
C LEU A 135 -1.77 8.16 -7.29
N THR A 136 -0.55 8.50 -6.85
CA THR A 136 0.35 9.40 -7.60
C THR A 136 1.34 8.66 -8.51
N THR A 137 1.35 7.33 -8.52
CA THR A 137 2.27 6.52 -9.32
C THR A 137 1.49 5.59 -10.24
N SER A 138 1.76 5.66 -11.54
CA SER A 138 1.13 4.76 -12.50
C SER A 138 1.74 3.36 -12.43
N ILE A 139 1.06 2.34 -12.98
CA ILE A 139 1.66 1.00 -12.96
C ILE A 139 2.81 0.87 -13.96
N ASP A 140 2.74 1.55 -15.09
CA ASP A 140 3.82 1.58 -16.09
C ASP A 140 5.12 2.20 -15.54
N ASP A 141 4.98 3.04 -14.53
CA ASP A 141 6.06 3.65 -13.79
C ASP A 141 6.72 2.63 -12.82
N PHE A 142 5.91 1.81 -12.12
CA PHE A 142 6.41 0.70 -11.31
C PHE A 142 7.11 -0.38 -12.14
N THR A 143 6.63 -0.70 -13.35
CA THR A 143 7.30 -1.69 -14.20
C THR A 143 8.68 -1.21 -14.65
N GLN A 144 8.80 0.06 -15.02
CA GLN A 144 10.09 0.67 -15.35
C GLN A 144 11.03 0.77 -14.13
N PHE A 145 10.48 0.98 -12.93
CA PHE A 145 11.25 0.90 -11.69
C PHE A 145 11.87 -0.49 -11.50
N PHE A 146 11.08 -1.57 -11.65
CA PHE A 146 11.60 -2.94 -11.59
C PHE A 146 12.68 -3.22 -12.65
N HIS A 147 12.49 -2.73 -13.87
CA HIS A 147 13.49 -2.85 -14.93
C HIS A 147 14.83 -2.20 -14.55
N LYS A 148 14.81 -1.01 -13.93
CA LYS A 148 16.02 -0.28 -13.51
C LYS A 148 16.66 -0.88 -12.26
N MET A 149 15.94 -1.64 -11.44
CA MET A 149 16.50 -2.43 -10.33
C MET A 149 17.35 -3.64 -10.79
N LYS A 150 17.65 -3.78 -12.09
CA LYS A 150 18.40 -4.90 -12.68
C LYS A 150 17.73 -6.26 -12.47
N VAL A 151 16.40 -6.26 -12.37
CA VAL A 151 15.60 -7.49 -12.46
C VAL A 151 15.83 -8.13 -13.82
N PRO A 152 15.95 -9.47 -13.93
CA PRO A 152 16.10 -10.15 -15.22
C PRO A 152 15.02 -9.69 -16.20
N VAL A 153 15.41 -9.49 -17.47
CA VAL A 153 14.53 -8.86 -18.46
C VAL A 153 13.26 -9.69 -18.68
N GLU A 154 13.39 -11.01 -18.63
CA GLU A 154 12.30 -11.96 -18.75
C GLU A 154 11.23 -11.72 -17.67
N VAL A 155 11.67 -11.48 -16.42
CA VAL A 155 10.78 -11.22 -15.29
C VAL A 155 10.10 -9.85 -15.45
N SER A 156 10.84 -8.82 -15.87
CA SER A 156 10.27 -7.50 -16.15
C SER A 156 9.20 -7.56 -17.25
N MET A 157 9.44 -8.34 -18.31
CA MET A 157 8.48 -8.54 -19.40
C MET A 157 7.25 -9.32 -18.95
N MET A 158 7.42 -10.38 -18.16
CA MET A 158 6.31 -11.13 -17.57
C MET A 158 5.43 -10.22 -16.71
N LEU A 159 6.03 -9.41 -15.83
CA LEU A 159 5.30 -8.51 -14.95
C LEU A 159 4.55 -7.43 -15.72
N THR A 160 5.23 -6.78 -16.68
CA THR A 160 4.63 -5.72 -17.52
C THR A 160 3.47 -6.28 -18.35
N THR A 161 3.64 -7.47 -18.92
CA THR A 161 2.60 -8.14 -19.70
C THR A 161 1.41 -8.53 -18.82
N ALA A 162 1.66 -9.12 -17.63
CA ALA A 162 0.63 -9.51 -16.70
C ALA A 162 -0.24 -8.31 -16.29
N ILE A 163 0.39 -7.18 -15.94
CA ILE A 163 -0.29 -5.94 -15.58
C ILE A 163 -1.16 -5.43 -16.73
N ARG A 164 -0.62 -5.40 -17.96
CA ARG A 164 -1.36 -4.96 -19.15
C ARG A 164 -2.52 -5.90 -19.50
N PHE A 165 -2.44 -7.17 -19.13
CA PHE A 165 -3.49 -8.15 -19.33
C PHE A 165 -4.64 -8.01 -18.33
N ILE A 166 -4.42 -7.46 -17.12
CA ILE A 166 -5.49 -7.30 -16.10
C ILE A 166 -6.72 -6.56 -16.65
N PRO A 167 -6.62 -5.36 -17.27
CA PRO A 167 -7.78 -4.67 -17.83
C PRO A 167 -8.49 -5.46 -18.93
N THR A 168 -7.71 -6.15 -19.77
CA THR A 168 -8.23 -6.94 -20.88
C THR A 168 -8.99 -8.17 -20.37
N LEU A 169 -8.45 -8.87 -19.37
CA LEU A 169 -9.10 -9.99 -18.70
C LEU A 169 -10.37 -9.56 -17.99
N ASP A 170 -10.38 -8.39 -17.34
CA ASP A 170 -11.58 -7.87 -16.69
C ASP A 170 -12.68 -7.50 -17.71
N LYS A 171 -12.31 -6.99 -18.89
CA LYS A 171 -13.26 -6.78 -20.00
C LYS A 171 -13.83 -8.10 -20.51
N LYS A 172 -12.99 -9.13 -20.73
CA LYS A 172 -13.45 -10.48 -21.12
C LYS A 172 -14.34 -11.12 -20.05
N ARG A 173 -13.95 -11.02 -18.78
CA ARG A 173 -14.73 -11.50 -17.64
C ARG A 173 -16.13 -10.88 -17.63
N ARG A 174 -16.24 -9.56 -17.83
CA ARG A 174 -17.55 -8.88 -17.93
C ARG A 174 -18.38 -9.40 -19.11
N GLN A 175 -17.78 -9.54 -20.30
CA GLN A 175 -18.48 -10.06 -21.48
C GLN A 175 -19.01 -11.49 -21.26
N ILE A 176 -18.18 -12.36 -20.69
CA ILE A 176 -18.57 -13.75 -20.37
C ILE A 176 -19.68 -13.75 -19.29
N LEU A 177 -19.55 -12.91 -18.26
CA LEU A 177 -20.55 -12.78 -17.22
C LEU A 177 -21.91 -12.37 -17.80
N GLU A 178 -21.96 -11.34 -18.63
CA GLU A 178 -23.22 -10.89 -19.26
C GLU A 178 -23.80 -11.95 -20.22
N ALA A 179 -22.96 -12.66 -20.98
CA ALA A 179 -23.42 -13.75 -21.83
C ALA A 179 -24.01 -14.92 -21.02
N GLN A 180 -23.40 -15.27 -19.88
CA GLN A 180 -23.92 -16.33 -19.01
C GLN A 180 -25.19 -15.91 -18.28
N LYS A 181 -25.33 -14.63 -17.90
CA LYS A 181 -26.59 -14.07 -17.39
C LYS A 181 -27.71 -14.17 -18.44
N ALA A 182 -27.43 -13.84 -19.70
CA ALA A 182 -28.39 -13.95 -20.80
C ALA A 182 -28.84 -15.40 -21.05
N ARG A 183 -27.96 -16.38 -20.80
CA ARG A 183 -28.26 -17.82 -20.85
C ARG A 183 -29.01 -18.35 -19.61
N GLY A 184 -29.40 -17.48 -18.69
CA GLY A 184 -30.17 -17.84 -17.48
C GLY A 184 -29.33 -18.43 -16.33
N THR A 185 -28.01 -18.28 -16.36
CA THR A 185 -27.14 -18.76 -15.26
C THR A 185 -27.44 -17.98 -13.97
N LYS A 186 -27.89 -18.68 -12.94
CA LYS A 186 -28.11 -18.11 -11.60
C LYS A 186 -26.80 -18.15 -10.81
N PHE A 187 -26.19 -16.99 -10.67
CA PHE A 187 -25.08 -16.75 -9.73
C PHE A 187 -25.66 -16.64 -8.30
N ASN A 188 -24.92 -17.08 -7.27
CA ASN A 188 -25.38 -17.23 -5.87
C ASN A 188 -26.34 -18.41 -5.62
N GLN A 189 -25.90 -19.65 -5.89
CA GLN A 189 -26.54 -20.81 -5.29
C GLN A 189 -26.15 -20.93 -3.80
N LYS A 190 -27.09 -21.37 -2.95
CA LYS A 190 -26.84 -21.55 -1.51
C LYS A 190 -25.73 -22.59 -1.26
N GLY A 191 -24.87 -22.31 -0.28
CA GLY A 191 -23.74 -23.16 0.11
C GLY A 191 -22.42 -22.85 -0.61
N ILE A 192 -21.30 -23.23 0.02
CA ILE A 192 -19.93 -22.98 -0.49
C ILE A 192 -19.70 -23.70 -1.83
N ILE A 193 -20.13 -24.97 -1.91
CA ILE A 193 -19.99 -25.81 -3.12
C ILE A 193 -20.86 -25.27 -4.26
N GLY A 194 -22.11 -24.87 -3.95
CA GLY A 194 -23.03 -24.27 -4.93
C GLY A 194 -22.50 -22.95 -5.50
N SER A 195 -21.87 -22.13 -4.63
CA SER A 195 -21.23 -20.88 -5.04
C SER A 195 -20.11 -21.14 -6.04
N ILE A 196 -19.16 -22.05 -5.74
CA ILE A 196 -18.05 -22.38 -6.66
C ILE A 196 -18.60 -22.93 -7.99
N ARG A 197 -19.57 -23.85 -7.93
CA ARG A 197 -20.15 -24.45 -9.13
C ARG A 197 -20.83 -23.41 -10.04
N SER A 198 -21.43 -22.38 -9.46
CA SER A 198 -22.08 -21.30 -10.20
C SER A 198 -21.10 -20.41 -10.98
N TYR A 199 -19.81 -20.38 -10.61
CA TYR A 199 -18.78 -19.60 -11.30
C TYR A 199 -18.02 -20.38 -12.38
N LEU A 200 -18.10 -21.72 -12.41
CA LEU A 200 -17.48 -22.57 -13.44
C LEU A 200 -17.78 -22.10 -14.88
N PRO A 201 -19.03 -21.74 -15.25
CA PRO A 201 -19.35 -21.27 -16.60
C PRO A 201 -18.65 -19.96 -17.01
N ILE A 202 -18.11 -19.21 -16.05
CA ILE A 202 -17.30 -18.01 -16.30
C ILE A 202 -15.81 -18.36 -16.30
N MET A 203 -15.38 -19.13 -15.29
CA MET A 203 -13.96 -19.46 -15.10
C MET A 203 -13.40 -20.25 -16.28
N VAL A 204 -14.08 -21.32 -16.72
CA VAL A 204 -13.56 -22.20 -17.78
C VAL A 204 -13.34 -21.43 -19.09
N PRO A 205 -14.31 -20.66 -19.62
CA PRO A 205 -14.07 -19.85 -20.82
C PRO A 205 -13.01 -18.77 -20.62
N LEU A 206 -12.91 -18.18 -19.42
CA LEU A 206 -11.89 -17.17 -19.14
C LEU A 206 -10.48 -17.76 -19.16
N PHE A 207 -10.29 -18.96 -18.59
CA PHE A 207 -9.02 -19.69 -18.63
C PHE A 207 -8.60 -20.03 -20.06
N ILE A 208 -9.51 -20.61 -20.85
CA ILE A 208 -9.24 -20.93 -22.27
C ILE A 208 -8.86 -19.66 -23.04
N ASN A 209 -9.62 -18.57 -22.85
CA ASN A 209 -9.33 -17.28 -23.47
C ASN A 209 -7.97 -16.69 -23.07
N SER A 210 -7.50 -16.96 -21.86
CA SER A 210 -6.22 -16.49 -21.35
C SER A 210 -5.07 -17.27 -21.97
N ILE A 211 -5.21 -18.60 -22.08
CA ILE A 211 -4.24 -19.47 -22.76
C ILE A 211 -4.11 -19.07 -24.24
N MET A 212 -5.24 -18.87 -24.93
CA MET A 212 -5.22 -18.42 -26.32
C MET A 212 -4.52 -17.07 -26.47
N MET A 213 -4.78 -16.12 -25.57
CA MET A 213 -4.14 -14.80 -25.59
C MET A 213 -2.63 -14.90 -25.37
N ALA A 214 -2.18 -15.75 -24.45
CA ALA A 214 -0.77 -16.01 -24.22
C ALA A 214 -0.10 -16.62 -25.48
N ASN A 215 -0.76 -17.57 -26.13
CA ASN A 215 -0.24 -18.18 -27.36
C ASN A 215 -0.15 -17.18 -28.52
N SER A 216 -1.20 -16.38 -28.74
CA SER A 216 -1.20 -15.34 -29.76
C SER A 216 -0.14 -14.27 -29.49
N LEU A 217 0.05 -13.87 -28.22
CA LEU A 217 1.10 -12.94 -27.85
C LEU A 217 2.49 -13.53 -28.12
N SER A 218 2.72 -14.79 -27.73
CA SER A 218 3.98 -15.49 -27.98
C SER A 218 4.32 -15.54 -29.48
N MET A 219 3.37 -15.96 -30.32
CA MET A 219 3.55 -15.99 -31.77
C MET A 219 3.83 -14.60 -32.35
N ALA A 220 3.12 -13.57 -31.89
CA ALA A 220 3.34 -12.19 -32.32
C ALA A 220 4.73 -11.66 -31.88
N MET A 221 5.21 -12.07 -30.70
CA MET A 221 6.55 -11.72 -30.21
C MET A 221 7.62 -12.40 -31.07
N LEU A 222 7.49 -13.70 -31.36
CA LEU A 222 8.41 -14.44 -32.22
C LEU A 222 8.49 -13.84 -33.63
N ASN A 223 7.33 -13.50 -34.23
CA ASN A 223 7.28 -12.85 -35.55
C ASN A 223 7.94 -11.46 -35.58
N ARG A 224 8.06 -10.80 -34.42
CA ARG A 224 8.77 -9.51 -34.25
C ARG A 224 10.25 -9.70 -33.92
N GLY A 225 10.77 -10.93 -33.92
CA GLY A 225 12.16 -11.22 -33.60
C GLY A 225 12.48 -11.20 -32.10
N TYR A 226 11.47 -11.36 -31.23
CA TYR A 226 11.70 -11.49 -29.79
C TYR A 226 12.64 -12.67 -29.51
N GLY A 227 13.72 -12.43 -28.76
CA GLY A 227 14.72 -13.44 -28.41
C GLY A 227 15.93 -13.53 -29.35
N LEU A 228 15.98 -12.76 -30.44
CA LEU A 228 17.14 -12.72 -31.34
C LEU A 228 18.35 -11.99 -30.73
N THR A 229 18.13 -11.02 -29.83
CA THR A 229 19.19 -10.21 -29.22
C THR A 229 19.11 -10.33 -27.70
N ARG A 230 20.27 -10.46 -27.05
CA ARG A 230 20.38 -10.56 -25.57
C ARG A 230 20.18 -9.20 -24.88
N THR A 231 20.44 -8.12 -25.59
CA THR A 231 20.32 -6.73 -25.12
C THR A 231 19.04 -6.08 -25.63
N TRP A 232 18.31 -5.45 -24.72
CA TRP A 232 17.04 -4.78 -25.00
C TRP A 232 17.22 -3.26 -25.01
N THR A 233 16.63 -2.60 -26.00
CA THR A 233 16.57 -1.13 -26.04
C THR A 233 15.23 -0.67 -25.49
N SER A 234 15.24 0.16 -24.45
CA SER A 234 14.00 0.74 -23.92
C SER A 234 13.57 1.93 -24.77
N MET A 235 12.33 1.93 -25.26
CA MET A 235 11.78 3.07 -26.02
C MET A 235 11.43 4.26 -25.11
N ARG A 236 11.20 4.02 -23.82
CA ARG A 236 10.96 5.06 -22.82
C ARG A 236 11.93 4.86 -21.67
N GLU A 237 12.79 5.83 -21.46
CA GLU A 237 13.69 5.85 -20.31
C GLU A 237 13.17 6.83 -19.27
N ILE A 238 13.02 6.37 -18.03
CA ILE A 238 12.85 7.29 -16.90
C ILE A 238 14.19 7.99 -16.69
N SER A 239 14.18 9.31 -16.80
CA SER A 239 15.32 10.18 -16.52
C SER A 239 15.05 10.96 -15.24
N PHE A 240 16.10 11.12 -14.43
CA PHE A 240 16.02 11.96 -13.25
C PHE A 240 15.94 13.43 -13.68
N ALA A 241 14.88 14.11 -13.27
CA ALA A 241 14.81 15.55 -13.37
C ALA A 241 15.63 16.18 -12.23
N PRO A 242 16.11 17.43 -12.36
CA PRO A 242 16.78 18.15 -11.28
C PRO A 242 15.96 18.22 -9.98
N ARG A 243 14.63 18.20 -10.11
CA ARG A 243 13.67 18.16 -9.00
C ARG A 243 13.74 16.87 -8.18
N ASP A 244 14.07 15.75 -8.81
CA ASP A 244 14.20 14.46 -8.14
C ASP A 244 15.41 14.44 -7.22
N TYR A 245 16.52 15.07 -7.62
CA TYR A 245 17.70 15.22 -6.78
C TYR A 245 17.37 16.04 -5.53
N TRP A 246 16.71 17.19 -5.68
CA TRP A 246 16.28 18.01 -4.54
C TRP A 246 15.35 17.25 -3.58
N ALA A 247 14.36 16.54 -4.13
CA ALA A 247 13.44 15.74 -3.33
C ALA A 247 14.15 14.58 -2.62
N MET A 248 15.09 13.91 -3.28
CA MET A 248 15.87 12.82 -2.69
C MET A 248 16.78 13.32 -1.57
N THR A 249 17.48 14.45 -1.78
CA THR A 249 18.29 15.09 -0.73
C THR A 249 17.43 15.49 0.46
N PHE A 250 16.25 16.08 0.23
CA PHE A 250 15.33 16.46 1.31
C PHE A 250 14.85 15.25 2.12
N VAL A 251 14.46 14.16 1.45
CA VAL A 251 14.05 12.91 2.10
C VAL A 251 15.20 12.30 2.91
N LEU A 252 16.42 12.34 2.39
CA LEU A 252 17.59 11.78 3.07
C LEU A 252 17.99 12.62 4.29
N LEU A 253 17.87 13.95 4.19
CA LEU A 253 18.06 14.86 5.32
C LEU A 253 17.02 14.61 6.41
N LEU A 254 15.74 14.39 6.06
CA LEU A 254 14.71 14.00 7.02
C LEU A 254 15.05 12.70 7.76
N LEU A 255 15.62 11.70 7.06
CA LEU A 255 16.08 10.46 7.69
C LEU A 255 17.21 10.72 8.68
N ILE A 256 18.22 11.49 8.28
CA ILE A 256 19.38 11.81 9.15
C ILE A 256 18.93 12.60 10.37
N LEU A 257 18.06 13.60 10.19
CA LEU A 257 17.51 14.39 11.28
C LEU A 257 16.70 13.49 12.23
N GLY A 258 15.85 12.61 11.70
CA GLY A 258 15.08 11.66 12.51
C GLY A 258 15.98 10.70 13.29
N ALA A 259 17.04 10.18 12.67
CA ALA A 259 18.02 9.34 13.32
C ALA A 259 18.79 10.08 14.42
N TYR A 260 19.20 11.33 14.16
CA TYR A 260 19.88 12.18 15.14
C TYR A 260 18.98 12.51 16.33
N LEU A 261 17.71 12.84 16.09
CA LEU A 261 16.75 13.10 17.16
C LEU A 261 16.54 11.87 18.06
N ARG A 262 16.52 10.66 17.49
CA ARG A 262 16.39 9.43 18.28
C ARG A 262 17.67 9.05 19.01
N PHE A 263 18.79 8.91 18.28
CA PHE A 263 20.03 8.35 18.85
C PHE A 263 20.91 9.40 19.54
N GLY A 264 20.76 10.68 19.20
CA GLY A 264 21.56 11.77 19.76
C GLY A 264 20.89 12.48 20.94
N LEU A 265 19.56 12.51 20.99
CA LEU A 265 18.80 13.23 22.03
C LEU A 265 17.89 12.33 22.88
N ASP A 266 17.86 11.01 22.64
CA ASP A 266 16.96 10.03 23.27
C ASP A 266 15.48 10.46 23.30
N LEU A 267 15.08 11.30 22.33
CA LEU A 267 13.69 11.71 22.14
C LEU A 267 12.98 10.62 21.32
N GLY A 268 11.89 10.05 21.85
CA GLY A 268 11.12 9.02 21.15
C GLY A 268 10.94 7.70 21.90
N ILE A 269 11.47 7.56 23.11
CA ILE A 269 11.34 6.37 23.97
C ILE A 269 10.30 6.65 25.06
N LEU A 270 9.29 5.76 25.13
CA LEU A 270 8.20 5.77 26.11
C LEU A 270 8.65 5.21 27.48
#